data_AF-A0A4P7CHE2-F1
#
_entry.id   AF-A0A4P7CHE2-F1
#
_cell.length_a   1.000
_cell.length_b   1.000
_cell.length_c   1.000
_cell.angle_alpha   90.00
_cell.angle_beta   90.00
_cell.angle_gamma   90.00
#
_symmetry.space_group_name_H-M   'P 1'
#
loop_
_entity.id
_entity.type
_entity.pdbx_description
1 polymer ?
#
loop_
_entity_poly.entity_id
_entity_poly.type
_entity_poly.pdbx_seq_one_letter_code
_entity_poly.pdbx_strand_id
1 'polypeptide(L)'
;MKKISLPKDWVCDGSTLKPKIGATLSNTWIYERGELKPKMNATLSKTWLFDGQTLKPKMNASLSNTWILDNKGILKPKMNASQSNSYDTNGNSILIVWAEVVLKLW
;
A
#
# COMPACT_ATOMS: atom_id res chain seq x y z
N MET A 1 7.01 -0.24 16.73
CA MET A 1 6.99 -0.59 15.30
C MET A 1 6.07 -1.76 15.11
N LYS A 2 5.12 -1.66 14.20
CA LYS A 2 4.25 -2.78 13.82
C LYS A 2 4.89 -3.51 12.63
N LYS A 3 4.75 -4.84 12.59
CA LYS A 3 5.10 -5.61 11.40
C LYS A 3 3.88 -5.72 10.49
N ILE A 4 4.07 -5.45 9.20
CA ILE A 4 3.03 -5.63 8.20
C ILE A 4 2.71 -7.12 8.04
N SER A 5 1.43 -7.41 7.91
CA SER A 5 0.93 -8.76 7.59
C SER A 5 -0.09 -8.65 6.47
N LEU A 6 -0.69 -9.75 6.04
CA LEU A 6 -1.86 -9.75 5.15
C LEU A 6 -3.07 -10.19 5.98
N PRO A 7 -4.23 -9.51 5.91
CA PRO A 7 -5.43 -9.97 6.61
C PRO A 7 -5.85 -11.36 6.14
N LYS A 8 -6.39 -12.17 7.04
CA LYS A 8 -6.73 -13.58 6.75
C LYS A 8 -7.76 -13.73 5.61
N ASP A 9 -8.63 -12.74 5.41
CA ASP A 9 -9.67 -12.77 4.39
C ASP A 9 -9.20 -12.22 3.04
N TRP A 10 -7.91 -11.90 2.91
CA TRP A 10 -7.30 -11.40 1.70
C TRP A 10 -6.19 -12.34 1.20
N VAL A 11 -5.93 -12.28 -0.09
CA VAL A 11 -4.85 -13.02 -0.75
C VAL A 11 -4.05 -12.05 -1.63
N CYS A 12 -2.73 -12.20 -1.62
CA CYS A 12 -1.85 -11.53 -2.55
C CYS A 12 -1.02 -12.59 -3.31
N ASP A 13 -1.13 -12.62 -4.63
CA ASP A 13 -0.45 -13.59 -5.50
C ASP A 13 0.86 -13.04 -6.12
N GLY A 14 1.39 -11.95 -5.55
CA GLY A 14 2.56 -11.25 -6.04
C GLY A 14 2.24 -10.17 -7.09
N SER A 15 1.12 -10.28 -7.79
CA SER A 15 0.70 -9.33 -8.83
C SER A 15 -0.62 -8.63 -8.52
N THR A 16 -1.49 -9.31 -7.77
CA THR A 16 -2.82 -8.85 -7.39
C THR A 16 -3.04 -9.00 -5.88
N LEU A 17 -3.88 -8.14 -5.33
CA LEU A 17 -4.39 -8.19 -3.97
C LEU A 17 -5.92 -8.16 -4.02
N LYS A 18 -6.58 -9.17 -3.46
CA LYS A 18 -8.04 -9.32 -3.53
C LYS A 18 -8.61 -10.02 -2.29
N PRO A 19 -9.89 -9.83 -1.96
CA PRO A 19 -10.53 -10.63 -0.93
C PRO A 19 -10.62 -12.10 -1.39
N LYS A 20 -10.55 -13.04 -0.45
CA LYS A 20 -10.68 -14.47 -0.73
C LYS A 20 -12.09 -14.85 -1.20
N ILE A 21 -13.10 -14.17 -0.67
CA ILE A 21 -14.51 -14.39 -0.99
C ILE A 21 -15.07 -13.09 -1.58
N GLY A 22 -15.84 -13.19 -2.66
CA GLY A 22 -16.47 -12.03 -3.30
C GLY A 22 -15.51 -11.10 -4.04
N ALA A 23 -14.41 -11.63 -4.57
CA ALA A 23 -13.48 -10.86 -5.40
C ALA A 23 -14.18 -10.37 -6.68
N THR A 24 -14.06 -9.07 -6.92
CA THR A 24 -14.50 -8.36 -8.13
C THR A 24 -13.34 -7.53 -8.68
N LEU A 25 -13.45 -7.04 -9.91
CA LEU A 25 -12.39 -6.20 -10.49
C LEU A 25 -12.23 -4.84 -9.78
N SER A 26 -13.28 -4.34 -9.12
CA SER A 26 -13.25 -3.07 -8.40
C SER A 26 -12.66 -3.17 -6.99
N ASN A 27 -12.68 -4.36 -6.37
CA ASN A 27 -12.03 -4.63 -5.08
C ASN A 27 -10.74 -5.46 -5.20
N THR A 28 -10.32 -5.76 -6.44
CA THR A 28 -9.02 -6.35 -6.76
C THR A 28 -8.04 -5.23 -7.12
N TRP A 29 -6.90 -5.20 -6.44
CA TRP A 29 -5.86 -4.19 -6.60
C TRP A 29 -4.63 -4.78 -7.28
N ILE A 30 -3.95 -3.95 -8.06
CA ILE A 30 -2.75 -4.31 -8.82
C ILE A 30 -1.66 -3.29 -8.58
N TYR A 31 -0.41 -3.72 -8.73
CA TYR A 31 0.76 -2.84 -8.79
C TYR A 31 1.45 -3.00 -10.15
N GLU A 32 1.30 -2.01 -11.01
CA GLU A 32 1.85 -2.04 -12.37
C GLU A 32 2.39 -0.67 -12.77
N ARG A 33 3.58 -0.64 -13.38
CA ARG A 33 4.21 0.58 -13.90
C ARG A 33 4.31 1.71 -12.85
N GLY A 34 4.58 1.35 -11.60
CA GLY A 34 4.69 2.30 -10.49
C GLY A 34 3.35 2.75 -9.90
N GLU A 35 2.22 2.16 -10.30
CA GLU A 35 0.88 2.54 -9.82
C GLU A 35 0.19 1.41 -9.05
N LEU A 36 -0.33 1.73 -7.87
CA LEU A 36 -1.23 0.92 -7.05
C LEU A 36 -2.67 1.40 -7.28
N LYS A 37 -3.52 0.56 -7.87
CA LYS A 37 -4.89 0.96 -8.28
C LYS A 37 -5.83 -0.25 -8.38
N PRO A 38 -7.16 -0.03 -8.35
CA PRO A 38 -8.08 -1.13 -8.57
C PRO A 38 -8.03 -1.56 -10.05
N LYS A 39 -8.27 -2.84 -10.31
CA LYS A 39 -8.20 -3.40 -11.67
C LYS A 39 -9.28 -2.82 -12.61
N MET A 40 -10.39 -2.36 -12.05
CA MET A 40 -11.45 -1.63 -12.75
C MET A 40 -11.87 -0.39 -11.96
N ASN A 41 -12.33 0.64 -12.67
CA ASN A 41 -12.77 1.92 -12.11
C ASN A 41 -11.67 2.66 -11.32
N ALA A 42 -10.43 2.53 -11.78
CA ALA A 42 -9.30 3.31 -11.27
C ALA A 42 -9.50 4.80 -11.59
N THR A 43 -9.57 5.61 -10.55
CA THR A 43 -9.54 7.08 -10.64
C THR A 43 -8.23 7.59 -10.06
N LEU A 44 -7.85 8.84 -10.38
CA LEU A 44 -6.66 9.46 -9.79
C LEU A 44 -6.72 9.49 -8.26
N SER A 45 -7.90 9.70 -7.69
CA SER A 45 -8.14 9.71 -6.24
C SER A 45 -8.00 8.34 -5.57
N LYS A 46 -8.17 7.24 -6.32
CA LYS A 46 -7.98 5.86 -5.85
C LYS A 46 -6.61 5.28 -6.20
N THR A 47 -5.80 6.04 -6.94
CA THR A 47 -4.50 5.57 -7.41
C THR A 47 -3.40 6.11 -6.52
N TRP A 48 -2.45 5.24 -6.17
CA TRP A 48 -1.24 5.59 -5.46
C TRP A 48 -0.03 5.32 -6.35
N LEU A 49 1.03 6.10 -6.17
CA LEU A 49 2.28 5.97 -6.88
C LEU A 49 3.34 5.41 -5.94
N PHE A 50 4.14 4.49 -6.45
CA PHE A 50 5.33 3.99 -5.78
C PHE A 50 6.50 3.94 -6.76
N ASP A 51 7.59 4.61 -6.41
CA ASP A 51 8.81 4.71 -7.23
C ASP A 51 9.97 3.84 -6.73
N GLY A 52 9.69 2.92 -5.79
CA GLY A 52 10.70 2.10 -5.11
C GLY A 52 11.14 2.67 -3.76
N GLN A 53 10.88 3.96 -3.50
CA GLN A 53 11.21 4.61 -2.23
C GLN A 53 10.03 5.39 -1.64
N THR A 54 9.24 6.06 -2.46
CA THR A 54 8.17 6.96 -2.02
C THR A 54 6.82 6.41 -2.40
N LEU A 55 5.94 6.25 -1.42
CA LEU A 55 4.53 5.87 -1.61
C LEU A 55 3.64 7.10 -1.34
N LYS A 56 2.87 7.54 -2.33
CA LYS A 56 2.03 8.75 -2.21
C LYS A 56 0.76 8.65 -3.07
N PRO A 57 -0.33 9.37 -2.76
CA PRO A 57 -1.49 9.38 -3.63
C PRO A 57 -1.13 10.06 -4.96
N LYS A 58 -1.73 9.61 -6.06
CA LYS A 58 -1.52 10.21 -7.39
C LYS A 58 -2.13 11.60 -7.49
N MET A 59 -3.22 11.84 -6.75
CA MET A 59 -3.90 13.13 -6.66
C MET A 59 -3.78 13.69 -5.24
N ASN A 60 -3.59 15.00 -5.10
CA ASN A 60 -3.51 15.72 -3.81
C ASN A 60 -2.42 15.16 -2.85
N ALA A 61 -1.26 14.81 -3.41
CA ALA A 61 -0.10 14.41 -2.61
C ALA A 61 0.41 15.58 -1.75
N SER A 62 0.64 15.29 -0.47
CA SER A 62 1.22 16.18 0.52
C SER A 62 2.21 15.42 1.39
N LEU A 63 2.98 16.12 2.21
CA LEU A 63 3.90 15.46 3.14
C LEU A 63 3.16 14.60 4.19
N SER A 64 1.93 14.94 4.55
CA SER A 64 1.15 14.23 5.56
C SER A 64 0.53 12.92 5.08
N ASN A 65 0.38 12.74 3.76
CA ASN A 65 -0.13 11.50 3.15
C ASN A 65 0.92 10.78 2.28
N THR A 66 2.19 11.17 2.40
CA THR A 66 3.33 10.52 1.74
C THR A 66 4.10 9.66 2.72
N TRP A 67 4.56 8.52 2.26
CA TRP A 67 5.35 7.55 3.00
C TRP A 67 6.69 7.31 2.31
N ILE A 68 7.73 7.05 3.10
CA ILE A 68 9.08 6.75 2.64
C ILE A 68 9.45 5.35 3.13
N LEU A 69 9.87 4.50 2.19
CA LEU A 69 10.48 3.21 2.43
C LEU A 69 12.00 3.42 2.50
N ASP A 70 12.60 3.13 3.64
CA ASP A 70 14.05 3.16 3.76
C ASP A 70 14.71 1.85 3.33
N ASN A 71 16.03 1.88 3.25
CA ASN A 71 16.86 0.75 2.81
C ASN A 71 16.84 -0.45 3.78
N LYS A 72 16.26 -0.31 4.97
CA LYS A 72 16.09 -1.40 5.94
C LYS A 72 14.70 -2.05 5.84
N GLY A 73 13.89 -1.63 4.87
CA GLY A 73 12.53 -2.14 4.71
C GLY A 73 11.55 -1.56 5.73
N ILE A 74 11.85 -0.38 6.30
CA ILE A 74 10.92 0.33 7.19
C ILE A 74 10.17 1.39 6.39
N LEU A 75 8.85 1.31 6.40
CA LEU A 75 7.96 2.34 5.86
C LEU A 75 7.56 3.32 6.97
N LYS A 76 7.79 4.61 6.75
CA LYS A 76 7.47 5.69 7.70
C LYS A 76 6.78 6.85 7.01
N PRO A 77 5.91 7.60 7.70
CA PRO A 77 5.33 8.80 7.10
C PRO A 77 6.44 9.82 6.85
N LYS A 78 6.32 10.58 5.76
CA LYS A 78 7.31 11.59 5.38
C LYS A 78 7.38 12.75 6.37
N MET A 79 6.27 13.02 7.06
CA MET A 79 6.16 14.03 8.11
C MET A 79 5.79 13.37 9.44
N ASN A 80 6.37 13.86 10.54
CA ASN A 80 6.11 13.39 11.91
C ASN A 80 6.33 11.88 12.10
N ALA A 81 7.38 11.33 11.48
CA ALA A 81 7.76 9.93 11.63
C ALA A 81 8.11 9.60 13.09
N SER A 82 7.55 8.52 13.59
CA SER A 82 7.80 7.98 14.92
C SER A 82 7.77 6.46 14.89
N GLN A 83 8.25 5.84 15.98
CA GLN A 83 8.25 4.38 16.11
C GLN A 83 6.83 3.76 16.14
N SER A 84 5.82 4.54 16.51
CA SER A 84 4.43 4.09 16.62
C SER A 84 3.67 4.15 15.29
N ASN A 85 4.05 5.06 14.38
CA ASN A 85 3.44 5.20 13.07
C ASN A 85 4.30 4.66 11.92
N SER A 86 5.39 3.95 12.24
CA SER A 86 6.26 3.28 11.27
C SER A 86 6.04 1.76 11.26
N TYR A 87 6.23 1.17 10.09
CA TYR A 87 5.95 -0.22 9.81
C TYR A 87 7.18 -0.92 9.26
N ASP A 88 7.52 -2.07 9.83
CA ASP A 88 8.45 -3.01 9.23
C ASP A 88 7.69 -3.78 8.13
N THR A 89 8.16 -3.65 6.88
CA THR A 89 7.55 -4.33 5.74
C THR A 89 7.66 -5.84 5.84
N ASN A 90 8.61 -6.37 6.63
CA ASN A 90 8.84 -7.79 6.84
C ASN A 90 9.00 -8.56 5.50
N GLY A 91 9.60 -7.91 4.50
CA GLY A 91 9.80 -8.47 3.16
C GLY A 91 8.53 -8.62 2.31
N ASN A 92 7.37 -8.12 2.77
CA ASN A 92 6.12 -8.19 2.02
C ASN A 92 6.16 -7.30 0.76
N SER A 93 5.36 -7.68 -0.25
CA SER A 93 5.20 -6.86 -1.45
C SER A 93 4.58 -5.50 -1.14
N ILE A 94 4.87 -4.50 -1.99
CA ILE A 94 4.29 -3.16 -1.81
C ILE A 94 2.75 -3.16 -1.81
N LEU A 95 2.12 -4.13 -2.48
CA LEU A 95 0.66 -4.30 -2.43
C LEU A 95 0.15 -4.55 -1.01
N ILE A 96 0.81 -5.45 -0.28
CA ILE A 96 0.44 -5.78 1.11
C ILE A 96 0.74 -4.59 2.02
N VAL A 97 1.90 -3.96 1.82
CA VAL A 97 2.30 -2.76 2.58
C VAL A 97 1.30 -1.63 2.41
N TRP A 98 0.90 -1.37 1.16
CA TRP A 98 -0.10 -0.36 0.82
C TRP A 98 -1.48 -0.73 1.39
N ALA A 99 -1.87 -2.00 1.38
CA ALA A 99 -3.11 -2.45 1.98
C ALA A 99 -3.22 -2.09 3.47
N GLU A 100 -2.15 -2.29 4.24
CA GLU A 100 -2.05 -1.87 5.64
C GLU A 100 -2.17 -0.38 5.82
N VAL A 101 -1.31 0.34 5.13
CA VAL A 101 -1.08 1.72 5.49
C VAL A 101 -2.12 2.66 4.86
N VAL A 102 -2.65 2.29 3.70
CA VAL A 102 -3.59 3.12 2.93
C VAL A 102 -5.01 2.58 3.01
N LEU A 103 -5.23 1.31 2.68
CA LEU A 103 -6.58 0.74 2.70
C LEU A 103 -7.09 0.43 4.11
N LYS A 104 -6.19 0.26 5.08
CA LYS A 104 -6.51 -0.06 6.48
C LYS A 104 -7.45 -1.27 6.59
N LEU A 105 -7.06 -2.39 5.98
CA LEU A 105 -7.85 -3.63 5.99
C LEU A 105 -7.86 -4.39 7.35
N TRP A 106 -7.54 -3.74 8.46
CA TRP A 106 -7.49 -4.29 9.83
C TRP A 106 -8.43 -3.54 10.76
#